data_AF-J0Q9P8-F1
#
_entry.id   AF-J0Q9P8-F1
#
_cell.length_a   1.000
_cell.length_b   1.000
_cell.length_c   1.000
_cell.angle_alpha   90.00
_cell.angle_beta   90.00
_cell.angle_gamma   90.00
#
_symmetry.space_group_name_H-M   'P 1'
#
loop_
_entity.id
_entity.type
_entity.pdbx_description
1 polymer ?
#
loop_
_entity_poly.entity_id
_entity_poly.type
_entity_poly.pdbx_seq_one_letter_code
_entity_poly.pdbx_strand_id
1 'polypeptide(L)'
;MKKLEKKASEEEIQTTYLVLSSGLKSQLGSDAKSTALAYLYALEGVSSWVLQTATKNVLKGKAEGLNATFMPSTADFYRYCEKLKSDIRFRANRLLKNLEKPEKGTNQKAPMPSERIEKLQKELEEILKGIEG
;
A
#
# COMPACT_ATOMS: atom_id res chain seq x y z
N MET A 1 1.87 -12.28 6.16
CA MET A 1 3.25 -11.92 6.57
C MET A 1 4.31 -12.38 5.58
N LYS A 2 4.29 -13.62 5.07
CA LYS A 2 5.26 -14.16 4.08
C LYS A 2 5.67 -13.21 2.94
N LYS A 3 4.74 -12.41 2.39
CA LYS A 3 5.06 -11.42 1.34
C LYS A 3 6.04 -10.32 1.80
N LEU A 4 6.02 -9.93 3.08
CA LEU A 4 6.93 -8.96 3.68
C LEU A 4 8.30 -9.57 4.08
N GLU A 5 8.42 -10.90 4.02
CA GLU A 5 9.64 -11.62 4.39
C GLU A 5 10.51 -11.91 3.16
N LYS A 6 9.89 -12.18 2.00
CA LYS A 6 10.62 -12.35 0.73
C LYS A 6 11.40 -11.07 0.40
N LYS A 7 12.73 -11.18 0.37
CA LYS A 7 13.64 -10.10 0.01
C LYS A 7 13.59 -9.81 -1.48
N ALA A 8 13.81 -8.55 -1.84
CA ALA A 8 14.02 -8.16 -3.21
C ALA A 8 15.31 -8.81 -3.73
N SER A 9 15.30 -9.29 -4.97
CA SER A 9 16.54 -9.69 -5.64
C SER A 9 17.32 -8.46 -6.10
N GLU A 10 18.59 -8.65 -6.45
CA GLU A 10 19.42 -7.59 -7.02
C GLU A 10 18.79 -7.02 -8.29
N GLU A 11 18.24 -7.88 -9.16
CA GLU A 11 17.57 -7.47 -10.39
C GLU A 11 16.34 -6.60 -10.13
N GLU A 12 15.57 -6.90 -9.07
CA GLU A 12 14.43 -6.07 -8.66
C GLU A 12 14.88 -4.68 -8.17
N ILE A 13 16.02 -4.60 -7.49
CA ILE A 13 16.59 -3.33 -7.02
C ILE A 13 17.15 -2.51 -8.20
N GLN A 14 17.90 -3.14 -9.10
CA GLN A 14 18.41 -2.50 -10.32
C GLN A 14 17.26 -2.02 -11.20
N THR A 15 16.20 -2.83 -11.37
CA THR A 15 14.99 -2.44 -12.09
C THR A 15 14.31 -1.24 -11.44
N THR A 16 14.25 -1.21 -10.11
CA THR A 16 13.69 -0.07 -9.37
C THR A 16 14.46 1.21 -9.65
N TYR A 17 15.80 1.16 -9.59
CA TYR A 17 16.63 2.30 -9.96
C TYR A 17 16.33 2.78 -11.38
N LEU A 18 16.36 1.88 -12.37
CA LEU A 18 16.13 2.21 -13.78
C LEU A 18 14.76 2.86 -14.01
N VAL A 19 13.72 2.31 -13.37
CA VAL A 19 12.35 2.81 -13.48
C VAL A 19 12.22 4.20 -12.86
N LEU A 20 12.82 4.43 -11.69
CA LEU A 20 12.78 5.75 -11.03
C LEU A 20 13.58 6.79 -11.80
N SER A 21 14.78 6.44 -12.29
CA SER A 21 15.63 7.35 -13.06
C SER A 21 15.04 7.69 -14.43
N SER A 22 14.18 6.83 -14.98
CA SER A 22 13.49 7.08 -16.24
C SER A 22 12.20 7.89 -16.05
N GLY A 23 11.54 7.76 -14.89
CA GLY A 23 10.29 8.43 -14.57
C GLY A 23 10.44 9.78 -13.87
N LEU A 24 11.61 10.10 -13.32
CA LEU A 24 11.87 11.28 -12.48
C LEU A 24 13.16 11.97 -12.91
N LYS A 25 13.33 13.24 -12.51
CA LYS A 25 14.56 14.00 -12.76
C LYS A 25 15.67 13.54 -11.81
N SER A 26 16.83 13.19 -12.37
CA SER A 26 18.04 12.96 -11.58
C SER A 26 18.57 14.25 -10.95
N GLN A 27 19.33 14.12 -9.88
CA GLN A 27 20.08 15.24 -9.32
C GLN A 27 21.18 15.68 -10.31
N LEU A 28 21.39 16.99 -10.42
CA LEU A 28 22.39 17.54 -11.34
C LEU A 28 23.79 17.03 -10.95
N GLY A 29 24.49 16.40 -11.90
CA GLY A 29 25.84 15.87 -11.68
C GLY A 29 25.92 14.48 -11.01
N SER A 30 24.81 13.77 -10.83
CA SER A 30 24.85 12.41 -10.30
C SER A 30 25.44 11.43 -11.32
N ASP A 31 26.49 10.69 -10.95
CA ASP A 31 26.96 9.56 -11.73
C ASP A 31 25.96 8.39 -11.66
N ALA A 32 25.45 7.97 -12.81
CA ALA A 32 24.40 6.95 -12.90
C ALA A 32 24.84 5.60 -12.32
N LYS A 33 26.10 5.20 -12.53
CA LYS A 33 26.62 3.92 -12.05
C LYS A 33 26.76 3.91 -10.52
N SER A 34 27.38 4.96 -9.97
CA SER A 34 27.52 5.14 -8.53
C SER A 34 26.17 5.25 -7.83
N THR A 35 25.20 5.91 -8.46
CA THR A 35 23.85 6.03 -7.92
C THR A 35 23.11 4.68 -7.92
N ALA A 36 23.21 3.91 -9.00
CA ALA A 36 22.65 2.57 -9.07
C ALA A 36 23.23 1.64 -7.98
N LEU A 37 24.56 1.70 -7.78
CA LEU A 37 25.24 0.94 -6.73
C LEU A 37 24.80 1.37 -5.33
N ALA A 38 24.63 2.68 -5.09
CA ALA A 38 24.12 3.18 -3.83
C ALA A 38 22.67 2.70 -3.55
N TYR A 39 21.83 2.60 -4.59
CA TYR A 39 20.50 2.00 -4.49
C TYR A 39 20.57 0.52 -4.12
N LEU A 40 21.49 -0.24 -4.74
CA LEU A 40 21.72 -1.64 -4.43
C LEU A 40 22.04 -1.83 -2.93
N TYR A 41 23.02 -1.11 -2.42
CA TYR A 41 23.43 -1.22 -1.02
C TYR A 41 22.37 -0.74 -0.03
N ALA A 42 21.70 0.37 -0.32
CA ALA A 42 20.71 0.91 0.60
C ALA A 42 19.44 0.05 0.69
N LEU A 43 19.07 -0.64 -0.39
CA LEU A 43 17.83 -1.42 -0.47
C LEU A 43 18.03 -2.91 -0.23
N GLU A 44 19.26 -3.35 0.04
CA GLU A 44 19.55 -4.71 0.43
C GLU A 44 18.69 -5.12 1.65
N GLY A 45 18.04 -6.28 1.56
CA GLY A 45 17.17 -6.77 2.62
C GLY A 45 15.79 -6.12 2.71
N VAL A 46 15.46 -5.16 1.83
CA VAL A 46 14.07 -4.69 1.65
C VAL A 46 13.23 -5.82 1.04
N SER A 47 11.95 -5.88 1.40
CA SER A 47 11.03 -6.88 0.83
C SER A 47 10.70 -6.56 -0.62
N SER A 48 10.66 -7.58 -1.49
CA SER A 48 10.28 -7.46 -2.92
C SER A 48 8.94 -6.74 -3.07
N TRP A 49 7.93 -7.11 -2.27
CA TRP A 49 6.62 -6.48 -2.32
C TRP A 49 6.65 -5.01 -1.88
N VAL A 50 7.43 -4.70 -0.82
CA VAL A 50 7.58 -3.33 -0.31
C VAL A 50 8.27 -2.46 -1.35
N LEU A 51 9.34 -2.95 -1.96
CA LEU A 51 10.10 -2.26 -2.99
C LEU A 51 9.21 -1.91 -4.18
N GLN A 52 8.53 -2.90 -4.76
CA GLN A 52 7.62 -2.70 -5.89
C GLN A 52 6.50 -1.68 -5.57
N THR A 53 5.92 -1.79 -4.37
CA THR A 53 4.86 -0.89 -3.92
C THR A 53 5.39 0.53 -3.71
N ALA A 54 6.59 0.68 -3.14
CA ALA A 54 7.23 1.97 -2.94
C ALA A 54 7.54 2.66 -4.27
N THR A 55 8.16 1.94 -5.21
CA THR A 55 8.45 2.42 -6.56
C THR A 55 7.18 2.93 -7.25
N LYS A 56 6.10 2.14 -7.20
CA LYS A 56 4.80 2.53 -7.77
C LYS A 56 4.21 3.77 -7.10
N ASN A 57 4.35 3.91 -5.78
CA ASN A 57 3.85 5.08 -5.07
C ASN A 57 4.62 6.34 -5.43
N VAL A 58 5.94 6.25 -5.58
CA VAL A 58 6.78 7.38 -6.02
C VAL A 58 6.37 7.84 -7.42
N LEU A 59 6.28 6.92 -8.39
CA LEU A 59 5.87 7.27 -9.77
C LEU A 59 4.47 7.88 -9.86
N LYS A 60 3.58 7.56 -8.92
CA LYS A 60 2.23 8.11 -8.85
C LYS A 60 2.15 9.44 -8.08
N GLY A 61 3.26 9.95 -7.55
CA GLY A 61 3.26 11.11 -6.66
C GLY A 61 2.53 10.86 -5.33
N LYS A 62 2.38 9.60 -4.91
CA LYS A 62 1.67 9.19 -3.68
C LYS A 62 2.60 8.83 -2.53
N ALA A 63 3.92 8.92 -2.74
CA ALA A 63 4.89 8.65 -1.71
C ALA A 63 5.05 9.86 -0.78
N GLU A 64 4.24 9.91 0.28
CA GLU A 64 4.29 10.98 1.28
C GLU A 64 5.71 11.19 1.84
N GLY A 65 6.15 12.45 1.84
CA GLY A 65 7.48 12.85 2.31
C GLY A 65 8.59 12.74 1.25
N LEU A 66 8.31 12.21 0.06
CA LEU A 66 9.24 12.22 -1.07
C LEU A 66 8.85 13.29 -2.09
N ASN A 67 9.84 13.79 -2.82
CA ASN A 67 9.62 14.73 -3.92
C ASN A 67 8.99 13.99 -5.12
N ALA A 68 7.96 14.57 -5.73
CA ALA A 68 7.24 13.96 -6.86
C ALA A 68 7.90 14.21 -8.24
N THR A 69 8.91 15.07 -8.30
CA THR A 69 9.60 15.49 -9.53
C THR A 69 11.01 14.91 -9.62
N PHE A 70 11.74 14.91 -8.50
CA PHE A 70 13.12 14.45 -8.44
C PHE A 70 13.22 13.03 -7.91
N MET A 71 14.20 12.29 -8.41
CA MET A 71 14.52 10.97 -7.89
C MET A 71 14.87 11.07 -6.40
N PRO A 72 14.30 10.22 -5.54
CA PRO A 72 14.58 10.29 -4.12
C PRO A 72 16.04 9.92 -3.83
N SER A 73 16.60 10.45 -2.74
CA SER A 73 17.87 9.93 -2.26
C SER A 73 17.70 8.48 -1.82
N THR A 74 18.77 7.68 -1.86
CA THR A 74 18.74 6.28 -1.41
C THR A 74 18.28 6.17 0.04
N ALA A 75 18.71 7.10 0.90
CA ALA A 75 18.31 7.16 2.29
C ALA A 75 16.81 7.46 2.46
N ASP A 76 16.27 8.44 1.73
CA ASP A 76 14.85 8.79 1.84
C ASP A 76 13.96 7.68 1.29
N PHE A 77 14.35 7.07 0.17
CA PHE A 77 13.60 5.97 -0.41
C PHE A 77 13.63 4.72 0.48
N TYR A 78 14.76 4.41 1.12
CA TYR A 78 14.84 3.34 2.11
C TYR A 78 13.95 3.61 3.33
N ARG A 79 13.98 4.83 3.89
CA ARG A 79 13.11 5.23 5.01
C ARG A 79 11.64 5.08 4.66
N TYR A 80 11.25 5.46 3.44
CA TYR A 80 9.90 5.27 2.94
C TYR A 80 9.52 3.78 2.89
N CYS A 81 10.42 2.91 2.40
CA CYS A 81 10.21 1.46 2.39
C CYS A 81 9.98 0.90 3.80
N GLU A 82 10.81 1.28 4.78
CA GLU A 82 10.66 0.81 6.17
C GLU A 82 9.36 1.34 6.82
N LYS A 83 8.99 2.60 6.57
CA LYS A 83 7.70 3.16 7.01
C LYS A 83 6.53 2.34 6.44
N LEU A 84 6.52 2.10 5.14
CA LEU A 84 5.47 1.32 4.47
C LEU A 84 5.33 -0.09 5.07
N LYS A 85 6.45 -0.76 5.31
CA LYS A 85 6.49 -2.08 5.94
C LYS A 85 5.95 -2.05 7.38
N SER A 86 6.33 -1.03 8.16
CA SER A 86 5.86 -0.83 9.53
C SER A 86 4.35 -0.60 9.58
N ASP A 87 3.83 0.29 8.72
CA ASP A 87 2.40 0.63 8.66
C ASP A 87 1.53 -0.61 8.35
N ILE A 88 2.00 -1.47 7.45
CA ILE A 88 1.29 -2.70 7.10
C ILE A 88 1.29 -3.69 8.27
N ARG A 89 2.43 -3.87 8.94
CA ARG A 89 2.51 -4.73 10.13
C ARG A 89 1.59 -4.22 11.23
N PHE A 90 1.58 -2.90 11.45
CA PHE A 90 0.71 -2.27 12.43
C PHE A 90 -0.77 -2.51 12.10
N ARG A 91 -1.19 -2.29 10.85
CA ARG A 91 -2.57 -2.54 10.40
C ARG A 91 -2.95 -4.01 10.54
N ALA A 92 -2.08 -4.94 10.13
CA ALA A 92 -2.31 -6.37 10.27
C ALA A 92 -2.49 -6.78 11.74
N ASN A 93 -1.61 -6.32 12.62
CA ASN A 93 -1.71 -6.59 14.06
C ASN A 93 -2.98 -6.00 14.68
N ARG A 94 -3.39 -4.80 14.24
CA ARG A 94 -4.65 -4.19 14.70
C ARG A 94 -5.87 -5.00 14.27
N LEU A 95 -5.88 -5.53 13.05
CA LEU A 95 -6.95 -6.42 12.57
C LEU A 95 -7.00 -7.72 13.37
N LEU A 96 -5.86 -8.38 13.58
CA LEU A 96 -5.79 -9.61 14.39
C LEU A 96 -6.33 -9.36 15.80
N LYS A 97 -5.86 -8.30 16.49
CA LYS A 97 -6.36 -7.92 17.81
C LYS A 97 -7.85 -7.59 17.82
N ASN A 98 -8.42 -7.13 16.71
CA ASN A 98 -9.86 -6.86 16.64
C ASN A 98 -10.67 -8.13 16.40
N LEU A 99 -10.13 -9.12 15.70
CA LEU A 99 -10.74 -10.44 15.53
C LEU A 99 -10.68 -11.28 16.82
N GLU A 100 -9.61 -11.13 17.61
CA GLU A 100 -9.45 -11.81 18.91
C GLU A 100 -10.31 -11.20 20.02
N LYS A 101 -10.84 -9.98 19.83
CA LYS A 101 -11.77 -9.41 20.79
C LYS A 101 -13.07 -10.21 20.72
N PRO A 102 -13.60 -10.71 21.85
CA PRO A 102 -14.96 -11.22 21.87
C PRO A 102 -15.88 -10.12 21.34
N GLU A 103 -16.86 -10.49 20.50
CA GLU A 103 -17.91 -9.56 20.10
C GLU A 103 -18.41 -8.88 21.37
N LYS A 104 -18.26 -7.55 21.46
CA LYS A 104 -18.95 -6.80 22.51
C LYS A 104 -20.42 -7.14 22.32
N GLY A 105 -20.97 -7.87 23.29
CA GLY A 105 -22.26 -8.51 23.16
C GLY A 105 -23.27 -7.63 22.46
N THR A 106 -23.88 -8.17 21.42
CA THR A 106 -25.23 -7.84 20.97
C THR A 106 -26.21 -8.20 22.08
N ASN A 107 -26.04 -7.59 23.26
CA ASN A 107 -27.13 -7.45 24.19
C ASN A 107 -28.03 -6.33 23.60
N GLN A 108 -29.09 -6.79 22.93
CA GLN A 108 -30.27 -6.04 22.51
C GLN A 108 -30.10 -5.10 21.30
N LYS A 109 -30.10 -5.66 20.09
CA LYS A 109 -31.02 -5.13 19.08
C LYS A 109 -32.14 -6.13 18.97
N ALA A 110 -33.34 -5.75 19.40
CA ALA A 110 -34.55 -6.49 19.07
C ALA A 110 -34.51 -6.84 17.57
N PRO A 111 -34.92 -8.05 17.17
CA PRO A 111 -35.07 -8.38 15.76
C PRO A 111 -35.80 -7.22 15.07
N MET A 112 -35.22 -6.70 13.98
CA MET A 112 -35.88 -5.67 13.20
C MET A 112 -37.31 -6.15 12.89
N PRO A 113 -38.37 -5.37 13.22
CA PRO A 113 -39.74 -5.80 12.98
C PRO A 113 -39.90 -6.24 11.52
N SER A 114 -40.54 -7.38 11.27
CA SER A 114 -40.72 -7.95 9.93
C SER A 114 -41.28 -6.94 8.93
N GLU A 115 -42.16 -6.05 9.38
CA GLU A 115 -42.73 -4.95 8.62
C GLU A 115 -41.67 -4.00 8.02
N ARG A 116 -40.58 -3.72 8.73
CA ARG A 116 -39.48 -2.88 8.21
C ARG A 116 -38.66 -3.62 7.15
N ILE A 117 -38.53 -4.94 7.28
CA ILE A 117 -37.79 -5.76 6.32
C ILE A 117 -38.59 -5.87 5.02
N GLU A 118 -39.91 -6.11 5.11
CA GLU A 118 -40.80 -6.15 3.95
C GLU A 118 -40.86 -4.81 3.21
N LYS A 119 -40.90 -3.69 3.95
CA LYS A 119 -40.86 -2.35 3.35
C LYS A 119 -39.57 -2.11 2.55
N LEU A 120 -38.42 -2.50 3.11
CA LEU A 120 -37.13 -2.35 2.44
C LEU A 120 -36.99 -3.26 1.22
N GLN A 121 -37.55 -4.48 1.28
CA GLN A 121 -37.58 -5.38 0.12
C GLN A 121 -38.42 -4.80 -1.02
N LYS A 122 -39.57 -4.22 -0.69
CA LYS A 122 -40.47 -3.61 -1.67
C LYS A 122 -39.87 -2.35 -2.32
N GLU A 123 -39.20 -1.51 -1.52
CA GLU A 123 -38.46 -0.34 -2.04
C GLU A 123 -37.32 -0.77 -2.97
N LEU A 124 -36.61 -1.85 -2.64
CA LEU A 124 -35.52 -2.36 -3.49
C LEU A 124 -36.04 -2.94 -4.81
N GLU A 125 -37.16 -3.66 -4.81
CA GLU A 125 -37.78 -4.18 -6.04
C GLU A 125 -38.26 -3.07 -6.97
N GLU A 126 -38.83 -1.99 -6.45
CA GLU A 126 -39.25 -0.83 -7.26
C GLU A 126 -38.04 -0.12 -7.89
N ILE A 127 -36.94 0.04 -7.14
CA ILE A 127 -35.70 0.61 -7.67
C ILE A 127 -35.13 -0.25 -8.80
N LEU A 128 -35.12 -1.57 -8.64
CA LEU A 128 -34.59 -2.49 -9.65
C LEU A 128 -35.43 -2.50 -10.93
N LYS A 129 -36.77 -2.45 -10.81
CA LYS A 129 -37.66 -2.32 -11.98
C LYS A 129 -37.46 -1.01 -12.73
N GLY A 130 -37.10 0.07 -12.04
CA GLY A 130 -36.80 1.37 -12.65
C GLY A 130 -35.46 1.43 -13.40
N ILE A 131 -34.57 0.44 -13.21
CA ILE A 131 -33.26 0.37 -13.86
C ILE A 131 -33.29 -0.49 -15.14
N GLU A 132 -34.28 -1.38 -15.27
CA GLU A 132 -34.45 -2.26 -16.45
C GLU A 132 -35.29 -1.65 -17.59
N GLY A 133 -35.72 -0.39 -17.46
CA GLY A 133 -36.50 0.36 -18.46
C GLY A 133 -35.68 1.29 -19.34
#